data_AF-A0A2G2G0R9-F1
#
_entry.id   AF-A0A2G2G0R9-F1
#
_cell.length_a   1.000
_cell.length_b   1.000
_cell.length_c   1.000
_cell.angle_alpha   90.00
_cell.angle_beta   90.00
_cell.angle_gamma   90.00
#
_symmetry.space_group_name_H-M   'P 1'
#
loop_
_entity.id
_entity.type
_entity.pdbx_description
1 polymer ?
#
loop_
_entity_poly.entity_id
_entity_poly.type
_entity_poly.pdbx_seq_one_letter_code
_entity_poly.pdbx_strand_id
1 'polypeptide(L)'
;MKKLLTITLMIIAFSSTAFAEQQKERISDMKHMADGMGLIMNGLLYNYLDNVSAGVKYIQEGVNSINKKGDLKTYLPADTAYAHKFGEKSLRRIMEYSNELEEAMQAKDYDGALESASLLMRQCNSCHSRVRGW
;
A
#
# COMPACT_ATOMS: atom_id res chain seq x y z
N MET A 1 -13.55 4.67 -44.79
CA MET A 1 -13.61 5.78 -43.81
C MET A 1 -14.51 5.46 -42.61
N LYS A 2 -15.82 5.21 -42.77
CA LYS A 2 -16.73 4.86 -41.65
C LYS A 2 -16.23 3.67 -40.80
N LYS A 3 -15.80 2.57 -41.42
CA LYS A 3 -15.25 1.38 -40.72
C LYS A 3 -13.94 1.67 -39.96
N LEU A 4 -13.10 2.58 -40.45
CA LEU A 4 -11.87 2.99 -39.75
C LEU A 4 -12.23 3.83 -38.51
N LEU A 5 -13.19 4.75 -38.65
CA LEU A 5 -13.68 5.59 -37.56
C LEU A 5 -14.30 4.76 -36.43
N THR A 6 -15.04 3.70 -36.76
CA THR A 6 -15.66 2.80 -35.77
C THR A 6 -14.62 1.98 -35.01
N ILE A 7 -13.55 1.53 -35.68
CA ILE A 7 -12.45 0.78 -35.04
C ILE A 7 -11.66 1.68 -34.09
N THR A 8 -11.32 2.91 -34.51
CA THR A 8 -10.63 3.87 -33.64
C THR A 8 -11.47 4.23 -32.41
N LEU A 9 -12.79 4.39 -32.56
CA LEU A 9 -13.69 4.71 -31.44
C LEU A 9 -13.81 3.54 -30.43
N MET A 10 -13.79 2.28 -30.88
CA MET A 10 -13.79 1.10 -30.00
C MET A 10 -12.49 0.97 -29.19
N ILE A 11 -11.32 1.25 -29.79
CA ILE A 11 -10.02 1.15 -29.11
C ILE A 11 -9.88 2.20 -28.00
N ILE A 12 -10.41 3.40 -28.23
CA ILE A 12 -10.42 4.48 -27.22
C ILE A 12 -11.34 4.11 -26.03
N ALA A 13 -12.50 3.53 -26.30
CA ALA A 13 -13.41 3.09 -25.25
C ALA A 13 -12.78 1.99 -24.36
N PHE A 14 -12.07 1.02 -24.96
CA PHE A 14 -11.48 -0.10 -24.23
C PHE A 14 -10.27 0.29 -23.37
N SER A 15 -9.49 1.29 -23.80
CA SER A 15 -8.34 1.77 -23.02
C SER A 15 -8.79 2.57 -21.78
N SER A 16 -9.89 3.31 -21.86
CA SER A 16 -10.41 4.10 -20.73
C SER A 16 -10.88 3.26 -19.54
N THR A 17 -11.43 2.07 -19.76
CA THR A 17 -11.93 1.19 -18.70
C THR A 17 -10.79 0.50 -17.93
N ALA A 18 -9.70 0.16 -18.62
CA ALA A 18 -8.53 -0.47 -17.99
C ALA A 18 -7.84 0.46 -16.98
N PHE A 19 -7.64 1.74 -17.34
CA PHE A 19 -7.05 2.73 -16.43
C PHE A 19 -7.92 2.97 -15.19
N ALA A 20 -9.25 2.99 -15.36
CA ALA A 20 -10.19 3.17 -14.25
C ALA A 20 -10.15 2.00 -13.26
N GLU A 21 -10.10 0.75 -13.74
CA GLU A 21 -10.04 -0.40 -12.84
C GLU A 21 -8.72 -0.45 -12.07
N GLN A 22 -7.59 -0.17 -12.72
CA GLN A 22 -6.29 -0.14 -12.05
C GLN A 22 -6.21 0.93 -10.96
N GLN A 23 -6.79 2.11 -11.19
CA GLN A 23 -6.90 3.16 -10.17
C GLN A 23 -7.74 2.69 -8.97
N LYS A 24 -8.87 2.05 -9.24
CA LYS A 24 -9.77 1.54 -8.20
C LYS A 24 -9.10 0.46 -7.37
N GLU A 25 -8.42 -0.50 -7.99
CA GLU A 25 -7.62 -1.51 -7.28
C GLU A 25 -6.55 -0.86 -6.40
N ARG A 26 -5.82 0.12 -6.93
CA ARG A 26 -4.80 0.82 -6.15
C ARG A 26 -5.38 1.51 -4.92
N ILE A 27 -6.50 2.21 -5.09
CA ILE A 27 -7.20 2.85 -3.98
C ILE A 27 -7.67 1.81 -2.95
N SER A 28 -8.14 0.64 -3.40
CA SER A 28 -8.57 -0.45 -2.54
C SER A 28 -7.42 -0.98 -1.69
N ASP A 29 -6.26 -1.28 -2.29
CA ASP A 29 -5.09 -1.77 -1.54
C ASP A 29 -4.61 -0.74 -0.51
N MET A 30 -4.58 0.55 -0.89
CA MET A 30 -4.17 1.61 0.03
C MET A 30 -5.17 1.77 1.20
N LYS A 31 -6.47 1.64 0.95
CA LYS A 31 -7.50 1.66 2.02
C LYS A 31 -7.30 0.49 2.97
N HIS A 32 -7.09 -0.71 2.45
CA HIS A 32 -6.84 -1.91 3.27
C HIS A 32 -5.64 -1.73 4.21
N MET A 33 -4.53 -1.18 3.70
CA MET A 33 -3.37 -0.88 4.54
C MET A 33 -3.64 0.24 5.55
N ALA A 34 -4.45 1.25 5.19
CA ALA A 34 -4.83 2.33 6.10
C ALA A 34 -5.71 1.81 7.26
N ASP A 35 -6.64 0.90 6.97
CA ASP A 35 -7.45 0.24 8.00
C ASP A 35 -6.56 -0.58 8.95
N GLY A 36 -5.57 -1.29 8.40
CA GLY A 36 -4.56 -2.00 9.19
C GLY A 36 -3.75 -1.09 10.10
N MET A 37 -3.31 0.07 9.60
CA MET A 37 -2.63 1.07 10.42
C MET A 37 -3.55 1.64 11.52
N GLY A 38 -4.83 1.84 11.23
CA GLY A 38 -5.83 2.25 12.23
C GLY A 38 -5.95 1.25 13.38
N LEU A 39 -6.00 -0.04 13.06
CA LEU A 39 -6.01 -1.13 14.04
C LEU A 39 -4.74 -1.17 14.88
N ILE A 40 -3.56 -1.01 14.26
CA ILE A 40 -2.27 -0.96 14.98
C ILE A 40 -2.26 0.19 15.97
N MET A 41 -2.58 1.41 15.52
CA MET A 41 -2.53 2.59 16.38
C MET A 41 -3.54 2.49 17.53
N ASN A 42 -4.74 1.97 17.26
CA ASN A 42 -5.72 1.71 18.31
C ASN A 42 -5.23 0.62 19.28
N GLY A 43 -4.65 -0.47 18.76
CA GLY A 43 -4.12 -1.57 19.57
C GLY A 43 -2.98 -1.13 20.48
N LEU A 44 -2.05 -0.32 20.00
CA LEU A 44 -0.95 0.22 20.81
C LEU A 44 -1.44 1.13 21.94
N LEU A 45 -2.44 1.99 21.66
CA LEU A 45 -3.00 2.91 22.67
C LEU A 45 -3.71 2.18 23.83
N TYR A 46 -4.31 1.03 23.56
CA TYR A 46 -5.07 0.25 24.56
C TYR A 46 -4.39 -1.06 24.98
N ASN A 47 -3.18 -1.33 24.49
CA ASN A 47 -2.44 -2.58 24.68
C ASN A 47 -3.25 -3.83 24.26
N TYR A 48 -3.92 -3.75 23.10
CA TYR A 48 -4.70 -4.85 22.52
C TYR A 48 -3.90 -5.56 21.44
N LEU A 49 -3.25 -6.65 21.83
CA LEU A 49 -2.43 -7.48 20.94
C LEU A 49 -3.20 -7.94 19.69
N ASP A 50 -4.45 -8.37 19.87
CA ASP A 50 -5.29 -8.85 18.76
C ASP A 50 -5.52 -7.77 17.70
N ASN A 51 -5.71 -6.51 18.11
CA ASN A 51 -5.85 -5.39 17.19
C ASN A 51 -4.53 -5.14 16.45
N VAL A 52 -3.39 -5.22 17.14
CA VAL A 52 -2.08 -5.03 16.50
C VAL A 52 -1.82 -6.14 15.48
N SER A 53 -2.00 -7.41 15.83
CA SER A 53 -1.81 -8.54 14.91
C SER A 53 -2.78 -8.48 13.73
N ALA A 54 -4.06 -8.13 13.95
CA ALA A 54 -5.02 -7.94 12.86
C ALA A 54 -4.59 -6.81 11.91
N GLY A 55 -4.09 -5.70 12.47
CA GLY A 55 -3.61 -4.58 11.67
C GLY A 55 -2.33 -4.89 10.87
N VAL A 56 -1.38 -5.60 11.48
CA VAL A 56 -0.18 -6.13 10.81
C VAL A 56 -0.58 -6.99 9.62
N LYS A 57 -1.52 -7.92 9.82
CA LYS A 57 -2.04 -8.77 8.75
C LYS A 57 -2.63 -7.97 7.59
N TYR A 58 -3.46 -6.96 7.85
CA TYR A 58 -4.01 -6.10 6.80
C TYR A 58 -2.93 -5.35 6.01
N ILE A 59 -1.90 -4.84 6.69
CA ILE A 59 -0.78 -4.20 6.01
C ILE A 59 -0.05 -5.18 5.10
N GLN A 60 0.29 -6.36 5.61
CA GLN A 60 0.99 -7.39 4.84
C GLN A 60 0.16 -7.89 3.66
N GLU A 61 -1.14 -8.09 3.83
CA GLU A 61 -2.07 -8.45 2.76
C GLU A 61 -2.10 -7.36 1.67
N GLY A 62 -2.13 -6.09 2.05
CA GLY A 62 -2.07 -4.97 1.11
C GLY A 62 -0.75 -4.96 0.33
N VAL A 63 0.39 -5.10 1.00
CA VAL A 63 1.70 -5.19 0.34
C VAL A 63 1.76 -6.38 -0.62
N ASN A 64 1.29 -7.56 -0.19
CA ASN A 64 1.26 -8.76 -1.02
C ASN A 64 0.33 -8.61 -2.23
N SER A 65 -0.82 -7.96 -2.05
CA SER A 65 -1.76 -7.63 -3.13
C SER A 65 -1.11 -6.73 -4.18
N ILE A 66 -0.33 -5.74 -3.76
CA ILE A 66 0.42 -4.86 -4.67
C ILE A 66 1.50 -5.64 -5.41
N ASN A 67 2.32 -6.43 -4.70
CA ASN A 67 3.41 -7.20 -5.30
C ASN A 67 2.90 -8.23 -6.33
N LYS A 68 1.73 -8.83 -6.09
CA LYS A 68 1.11 -9.79 -7.03
C LYS A 68 0.68 -9.15 -8.36
N LYS A 69 0.47 -7.83 -8.40
CA LYS A 69 0.11 -7.10 -9.63
C LYS A 69 1.31 -6.87 -10.56
N GLY A 70 2.51 -7.26 -10.13
CA GLY A 70 3.72 -7.24 -10.95
C GLY A 70 4.52 -5.96 -10.79
N ASP A 71 4.90 -5.34 -11.91
CA ASP A 71 5.78 -4.16 -11.92
C ASP A 71 5.09 -2.96 -11.28
N LEU A 72 5.67 -2.46 -10.17
CA LEU A 72 5.12 -1.30 -9.48
C LEU A 72 5.10 -0.04 -10.37
N LYS A 73 5.97 0.04 -11.39
CA LYS A 73 5.97 1.12 -12.37
C LYS A 73 4.66 1.23 -13.13
N THR A 74 4.01 0.12 -13.45
CA THR A 74 2.71 0.14 -14.15
C THR A 74 1.57 0.41 -13.19
N TYR A 75 1.70 -0.01 -11.93
CA TYR A 75 0.69 0.16 -10.88
C TYR A 75 0.58 1.61 -10.36
N LEU A 76 1.71 2.34 -10.33
CA LEU A 76 1.74 3.75 -9.96
C LEU A 76 1.05 4.64 -11.01
N PRO A 77 0.51 5.81 -10.61
CA PRO A 77 0.09 6.85 -11.54
C PRO A 77 1.21 7.23 -12.53
N ALA A 78 0.85 7.53 -13.78
CA ALA A 78 1.82 7.71 -14.86
C ALA A 78 2.83 8.84 -14.60
N ASP A 79 2.40 9.92 -13.96
CA ASP A 79 3.21 11.07 -13.56
C ASP A 79 4.21 10.76 -12.43
N THR A 80 3.98 9.68 -11.68
CA THR A 80 4.81 9.26 -10.53
C THR A 80 5.44 7.88 -10.71
N ALA A 81 5.26 7.23 -11.86
CA ALA A 81 5.83 5.92 -12.18
C ALA A 81 7.38 5.88 -12.08
N TYR A 82 8.05 7.04 -12.21
CA TYR A 82 9.49 7.15 -11.99
C TYR A 82 9.91 6.75 -10.56
N ALA A 83 9.01 6.85 -9.58
CA ALA A 83 9.25 6.53 -8.18
C ALA A 83 9.13 5.03 -7.85
N HIS A 84 8.87 4.14 -8.82
CA HIS A 84 8.64 2.70 -8.57
C HIS A 84 9.72 2.05 -7.70
N LYS A 85 11.02 2.27 -7.96
CA LYS A 85 12.10 1.70 -7.14
C LYS A 85 12.04 2.15 -5.68
N PHE A 86 11.62 3.39 -5.46
CA PHE A 86 11.41 3.91 -4.11
C PHE A 86 10.19 3.24 -3.46
N GLY A 87 9.09 3.09 -4.21
CA GLY A 87 7.90 2.38 -3.77
C GLY A 87 8.19 0.93 -3.38
N GLU A 88 8.92 0.18 -4.22
CA GLU A 88 9.35 -1.19 -3.93
C GLU A 88 10.19 -1.29 -2.66
N LYS A 89 11.13 -0.34 -2.47
CA LYS A 89 11.91 -0.24 -1.23
C LYS A 89 11.00 0.01 -0.02
N SER A 90 10.03 0.91 -0.17
CA SER A 90 9.08 1.24 0.90
C SER A 90 8.22 0.04 1.26
N LEU A 91 7.69 -0.69 0.28
CA LEU A 91 6.90 -1.92 0.50
C LEU A 91 7.71 -2.99 1.24
N ARG A 92 8.99 -3.19 0.91
CA ARG A 92 9.86 -4.10 1.67
C ARG A 92 10.06 -3.67 3.11
N ARG A 93 10.32 -2.39 3.36
CA ARG A 93 10.47 -1.84 4.70
C ARG A 93 9.17 -1.90 5.51
N ILE A 94 8.03 -1.71 4.86
CA ILE A 94 6.71 -1.89 5.49
C ILE A 94 6.55 -3.33 6.00
N MET A 95 6.90 -4.34 5.19
CA MET A 95 6.87 -5.74 5.63
C MET A 95 7.79 -5.99 6.83
N GLU A 96 9.04 -5.52 6.75
CA GLU A 96 10.03 -5.64 7.82
C GLU A 96 9.53 -5.03 9.14
N TYR A 97 9.13 -3.76 9.14
CA TYR A 97 8.65 -3.09 10.35
C TYR A 97 7.32 -3.63 10.86
N SER A 98 6.49 -4.22 9.98
CA SER A 98 5.26 -4.91 10.42
C SER A 98 5.56 -6.21 11.15
N ASN A 99 6.60 -6.96 10.74
CA ASN A 99 7.05 -8.16 11.44
C ASN A 99 7.70 -7.82 12.77
N GLU A 100 8.60 -6.84 12.78
CA GLU A 100 9.26 -6.36 14.01
C GLU A 100 8.26 -5.86 15.05
N LEU A 101 7.20 -5.16 14.61
CA LEU A 101 6.09 -4.76 15.48
C LEU A 101 5.39 -5.96 16.11
N GLU A 102 5.06 -6.98 15.33
CA GLU A 102 4.39 -8.18 15.83
C GLU A 102 5.29 -8.96 16.81
N GLU A 103 6.57 -9.14 16.48
CA GLU A 103 7.56 -9.78 17.33
C GLU A 103 7.74 -9.04 18.67
N ALA A 104 7.87 -7.71 18.63
CA ALA A 104 8.00 -6.88 19.83
C ALA A 104 6.75 -6.96 20.72
N MET A 105 5.55 -6.92 20.12
CA MET A 105 4.30 -7.06 20.85
C MET A 105 4.16 -8.43 21.51
N GLN A 106 4.55 -9.51 20.84
CA GLN A 106 4.56 -10.86 21.42
C GLN A 106 5.56 -10.98 22.58
N ALA A 107 6.72 -10.32 22.46
CA ALA A 107 7.73 -10.25 23.50
C ALA A 107 7.37 -9.30 24.67
N LYS A 108 6.25 -8.56 24.56
CA LYS A 108 5.87 -7.47 25.47
C LYS A 108 6.92 -6.35 25.55
N ASP A 109 7.71 -6.18 24.49
CA ASP A 109 8.61 -5.05 24.30
C ASP A 109 7.83 -3.88 23.70
N TYR A 110 7.17 -3.11 24.57
CA TYR A 110 6.29 -2.03 24.15
C TYR A 110 7.03 -0.83 23.55
N ASP A 111 8.26 -0.57 24.00
CA ASP A 111 9.10 0.47 23.43
C ASP A 111 9.56 0.08 22.01
N GLY A 112 9.99 -1.17 21.82
CA GLY A 112 10.30 -1.72 20.50
C GLY A 112 9.10 -1.76 19.56
N ALA A 113 7.91 -2.09 20.09
CA ALA A 113 6.67 -2.04 19.32
C ALA A 113 6.33 -0.61 18.85
N LEU A 114 6.47 0.38 19.74
CA LEU A 114 6.23 1.79 19.40
C LEU A 114 7.22 2.31 18.34
N GLU A 115 8.50 1.95 18.46
CA GLU A 115 9.52 2.30 17.45
C GLU A 115 9.19 1.66 16.10
N SER A 116 8.87 0.37 16.08
CA SER A 116 8.52 -0.36 14.85
C SER A 116 7.29 0.24 14.16
N ALA A 117 6.24 0.57 14.93
CA ALA A 117 5.05 1.25 14.41
C ALA A 117 5.37 2.65 13.86
N SER A 118 6.28 3.38 14.50
CA SER A 118 6.72 4.70 14.03
C SER A 118 7.51 4.61 12.72
N LEU A 119 8.39 3.61 12.60
CA LEU A 119 9.14 3.33 11.37
C LEU A 119 8.21 2.89 10.24
N LEU A 120 7.22 2.06 10.53
CA LEU A 120 6.16 1.65 9.61
C LEU A 120 5.39 2.86 9.07
N MET A 121 4.87 3.73 9.94
CA MET A 121 4.19 4.97 9.57
C MET A 121 5.09 5.90 8.74
N ARG A 122 6.38 5.97 9.09
CA ARG A 122 7.36 6.77 8.33
C ARG A 122 7.51 6.27 6.89
N GLN A 123 7.46 4.96 6.63
CA GLN A 123 7.52 4.43 5.26
C GLN A 123 6.26 4.80 4.47
N CYS A 124 5.08 4.72 5.08
CA CYS A 124 3.83 5.16 4.46
C CYS A 124 3.92 6.63 4.03
N ASN A 125 4.30 7.52 4.96
CA ASN A 125 4.42 8.94 4.66
C ASN A 125 5.54 9.26 3.65
N SER A 126 6.67 8.56 3.72
CA SER A 126 7.78 8.78 2.78
C SER A 126 7.43 8.38 1.35
N CYS A 127 6.60 7.34 1.17
CA CYS A 127 6.06 6.95 -0.13
C CYS A 127 5.00 7.96 -0.59
N HIS A 128 4.08 8.34 0.29
CA HIS A 128 3.04 9.31 -0.03
C HIS A 128 3.61 10.68 -0.43
N SER A 129 4.65 11.20 0.20
CA SER A 129 5.23 12.49 -0.20
C SER A 129 5.78 12.46 -1.63
N ARG A 130 6.34 11.33 -2.07
CA ARG A 130 6.93 11.18 -3.41
C ARG A 130 5.91 10.84 -4.49
N VAL A 131 4.92 10.01 -4.16
CA VAL A 131 3.92 9.52 -5.12
C VAL A 131 2.68 10.43 -5.17
N ARG A 132 2.33 11.08 -4.07
CA ARG A 132 1.13 11.93 -3.94
C ARG A 132 1.43 13.41 -3.80
N GLY A 133 2.69 13.79 -3.53
CA GLY A 133 3.10 15.20 -3.45
C GLY A 133 2.59 15.92 -2.20
N TRP A 134 2.47 15.22 -1.05
CA TRP A 134 2.39 15.88 0.26
C TRP A 134 3.77 16.44 0.62
#